data_AF-A0A7W5PNC8-F1
#
_entry.id   AF-A0A7W5PNC8-F1
#
_cell.length_a   1.000
_cell.length_b   1.000
_cell.length_c   1.000
_cell.angle_alpha   90.00
_cell.angle_beta   90.00
_cell.angle_gamma   90.00
#
_symmetry.space_group_name_H-M   'P 1'
#
loop_
_entity.id
_entity.type
_entity.pdbx_description
1 polymer ?
#
loop_
_entity_poly.entity_id
_entity_poly.type
_entity_poly.pdbx_seq_one_letter_code
_entity_poly.pdbx_strand_id
1 'polypeptide(L)'
;MLALMLGLMPAFGAIAAQGESNRVAIILQLNGAVGPATADYIKRGLQHAADRGAVLVVLQMDTPGGLDTSMRDIIRAILASPVPVAGFVAPPGARAASAGTYILYASHVAAMAPGTNLGAATPIALGRPPDKGTGDDQTNPEGNKRQAPRSPEETKAVNDAVAYIRGLAELRGRNADWAERAVREAASLSATAALREHVIDFMVASPADLLAQAQGRVVRIGQADVRLDTAGLAIEAFEPDWRIRLLSVITDPNIALILMMIGIYGLIFEFLAPGTFLPGTIGAICLLLGLYALALLPVSYAGVGLIVLGVGLTVAEVHSPSFGALGIGGGLALVLGAAILFDTDIPGFSVSWPMLGAIAIVISALSLLIAFLAFTSRRRDVATGAEQMIGLSGKVQSWEDMTGYVIAHGERWRAIAAEPLSSGDEIKVTGRKGLTLEVARQRQER
;
A
#
# COMPACT_ATOMS: atom_id res chain seq x y z
N MET A 1 -41.07 -56.67 -48.31
CA MET A 1 -41.04 -55.85 -47.09
C MET A 1 -39.60 -55.42 -46.84
N LEU A 2 -39.03 -54.36 -47.40
CA LEU A 2 -39.56 -53.06 -47.83
C LEU A 2 -40.38 -52.39 -46.73
N ALA A 3 -39.72 -51.68 -45.80
CA ALA A 3 -40.29 -50.55 -45.07
C ALA A 3 -39.24 -49.88 -44.16
N LEU A 4 -39.07 -48.57 -44.39
CA LEU A 4 -38.72 -47.52 -43.42
C LEU A 4 -37.39 -47.59 -42.66
N MET A 5 -36.43 -46.80 -43.13
CA MET A 5 -35.63 -45.89 -42.28
C MET A 5 -35.21 -44.71 -43.16
N LEU A 6 -36.16 -43.79 -43.35
CA LEU A 6 -35.93 -42.44 -43.88
C LEU A 6 -35.69 -41.51 -42.68
N GLY A 7 -34.67 -40.65 -42.75
CA GLY A 7 -34.60 -39.44 -41.94
C GLY A 7 -33.32 -39.27 -41.13
N LEU A 8 -32.34 -38.57 -41.71
CA LEU A 8 -31.90 -37.23 -41.30
C LEU A 8 -30.57 -36.93 -42.01
N MET A 9 -30.63 -36.14 -43.08
CA MET A 9 -29.45 -35.41 -43.55
C MET A 9 -29.17 -34.30 -42.53
N PRO A 10 -27.95 -34.14 -42.00
CA PRO A 10 -27.58 -32.87 -41.40
C PRO A 10 -27.43 -31.88 -42.54
N ALA A 11 -28.33 -30.89 -42.60
CA ALA A 11 -28.08 -29.69 -43.36
C ALA A 11 -26.81 -29.06 -42.78
N PHE A 12 -25.70 -29.16 -43.52
CA PHE A 12 -24.54 -28.31 -43.31
C PHE A 12 -24.99 -26.88 -43.61
N GLY A 13 -25.51 -26.21 -42.59
CA GLY A 13 -25.59 -24.77 -42.58
C GLY A 13 -24.17 -24.26 -42.71
N ALA A 14 -23.85 -23.66 -43.85
CA ALA A 14 -22.71 -22.78 -43.95
C ALA A 14 -22.93 -21.67 -42.92
N ILE A 15 -22.33 -21.83 -41.74
CA ILE A 15 -22.04 -20.70 -40.87
C ILE A 15 -21.13 -19.85 -41.73
N ALA A 16 -21.68 -18.77 -42.27
CA ALA A 16 -20.87 -17.69 -42.80
C ALA A 16 -19.89 -17.32 -41.68
N ALA A 17 -18.63 -17.67 -41.86
CA ALA A 17 -17.55 -17.10 -41.08
C ALA A 17 -17.69 -15.59 -41.27
N GLN A 18 -18.24 -14.90 -40.27
CA GLN A 18 -18.11 -13.46 -40.19
C GLN A 18 -16.62 -13.22 -40.18
N GLY A 19 -16.08 -12.67 -41.27
CA GLY A 19 -14.66 -12.36 -41.37
C GLY A 19 -14.31 -11.52 -40.15
N GLU A 20 -13.39 -12.01 -39.32
CA GLU A 20 -12.81 -11.22 -38.25
C GLU A 20 -12.36 -9.90 -38.89
N SER A 21 -12.96 -8.80 -38.44
CA SER A 21 -12.54 -7.47 -38.86
C SER A 21 -11.08 -7.33 -38.44
N ASN A 22 -10.15 -7.43 -39.39
CA ASN A 22 -8.72 -7.34 -39.13
C ASN A 22 -8.31 -5.92 -38.66
N ARG A 23 -9.26 -4.98 -38.65
CA ARG A 23 -9.09 -3.63 -38.16
C ARG A 23 -9.66 -3.51 -36.76
N VAL A 24 -8.83 -3.05 -35.84
CA VAL A 24 -9.15 -2.99 -34.42
C VAL A 24 -9.05 -1.58 -33.87
N ALA A 25 -9.88 -1.30 -32.87
CA ALA A 25 -9.66 -0.24 -31.90
C ALA A 25 -9.19 -0.89 -30.60
N ILE A 26 -8.07 -0.42 -30.04
CA ILE A 26 -7.54 -0.95 -28.79
C ILE A 26 -8.03 -0.11 -27.61
N ILE A 27 -8.62 -0.75 -26.60
CA ILE A 27 -8.99 -0.11 -25.35
C ILE A 27 -7.85 -0.27 -24.34
N LEU A 28 -7.40 0.86 -23.80
CA LEU A 28 -6.53 0.94 -22.62
C LEU A 28 -7.33 1.48 -21.44
N GLN A 29 -7.15 0.89 -20.26
CA GLN A 29 -7.85 1.30 -19.04
C GLN A 29 -6.93 2.10 -18.12
N LEU A 30 -7.32 3.33 -17.79
CA LEU A 30 -6.67 4.18 -16.81
C LEU A 30 -7.58 4.33 -15.60
N ASN A 31 -7.44 3.41 -14.64
CA ASN A 31 -8.26 3.36 -13.43
C ASN A 31 -7.43 3.66 -12.19
N GLY A 32 -7.94 4.50 -11.30
CA GLY A 32 -7.29 4.86 -10.05
C GLY A 32 -6.17 5.90 -10.25
N ALA A 33 -5.21 5.92 -9.32
CA ALA A 33 -4.18 6.95 -9.28
C ALA A 33 -3.19 6.81 -10.46
N VAL A 34 -2.77 7.96 -11.01
CA VAL A 34 -1.76 8.03 -12.07
C VAL A 34 -0.37 7.91 -11.45
N GLY A 35 0.19 6.70 -11.49
CA GLY A 35 1.55 6.41 -11.03
C GLY A 35 2.43 5.78 -12.10
N PRO A 36 3.68 5.40 -11.74
CA PRO A 36 4.66 4.89 -12.70
C PRO A 36 4.22 3.60 -13.40
N ALA A 37 3.54 2.70 -12.68
CA ALA A 37 3.00 1.46 -13.24
C ALA A 37 1.93 1.73 -14.32
N THR A 38 1.00 2.65 -14.06
CA THR A 38 -0.02 3.08 -15.01
C THR A 38 0.61 3.76 -16.22
N ALA A 39 1.60 4.65 -16.02
CA ALA A 39 2.30 5.29 -17.13
C ALA A 39 3.01 4.28 -18.04
N ASP A 40 3.66 3.27 -17.45
CA ASP A 40 4.33 2.21 -18.20
C ASP A 40 3.36 1.28 -18.95
N TYR A 41 2.21 0.96 -18.34
CA TYR A 41 1.11 0.26 -18.99
C TYR A 41 0.61 1.01 -20.23
N ILE A 42 0.29 2.31 -20.10
CA ILE A 42 -0.21 3.11 -21.21
C ILE A 42 0.83 3.23 -22.33
N LYS A 43 2.11 3.46 -22.00
CA LYS A 43 3.19 3.48 -23.00
C LYS A 43 3.26 2.18 -23.79
N ARG A 44 3.22 1.03 -23.11
CA ARG A 44 3.21 -0.29 -23.77
C ARG A 44 1.96 -0.54 -24.57
N GLY A 45 0.79 -0.15 -24.09
CA GLY A 45 -0.46 -0.26 -24.81
C GLY A 45 -0.48 0.56 -26.10
N LEU A 46 0.07 1.79 -26.07
CA LEU A 46 0.23 2.63 -27.26
C LEU A 46 1.22 2.02 -28.27
N GLN A 47 2.34 1.47 -27.79
CA GLN A 47 3.29 0.76 -28.65
C GLN A 47 2.64 -0.47 -29.28
N HIS A 48 1.93 -1.27 -28.49
CA HIS A 48 1.22 -2.45 -28.97
C HIS A 48 0.16 -2.07 -30.02
N ALA A 49 -0.57 -0.97 -29.82
CA ALA A 49 -1.52 -0.47 -30.80
C ALA A 49 -0.86 -0.07 -32.12
N ALA A 50 0.33 0.56 -32.04
CA ALA A 50 1.12 0.86 -33.23
C ALA A 50 1.57 -0.43 -33.95
N ASP A 51 2.10 -1.40 -33.21
CA ASP A 51 2.57 -2.68 -33.76
C ASP A 51 1.43 -3.52 -34.37
N ARG A 52 0.24 -3.48 -33.75
CA ARG A 52 -0.98 -4.15 -34.24
C ARG A 52 -1.59 -3.46 -35.47
N GLY A 53 -1.16 -2.23 -35.79
CA GLY A 53 -1.78 -1.40 -36.82
C GLY A 53 -3.20 -0.99 -36.46
N ALA A 54 -3.47 -0.75 -35.17
CA ALA A 54 -4.77 -0.31 -34.69
C ALA A 54 -5.15 1.04 -35.31
N VAL A 55 -6.44 1.22 -35.61
CA VAL A 55 -6.93 2.46 -36.23
C VAL A 55 -7.12 3.57 -35.19
N LEU A 56 -7.44 3.19 -33.95
CA LEU A 56 -7.68 4.10 -32.84
C LEU A 56 -7.33 3.41 -31.53
N VAL A 57 -6.76 4.17 -30.60
CA VAL A 57 -6.70 3.79 -29.19
C VAL A 57 -7.78 4.52 -28.42
N VAL A 58 -8.60 3.80 -27.67
CA VAL A 58 -9.54 4.38 -26.71
C VAL A 58 -8.91 4.29 -25.32
N LEU A 59 -8.52 5.44 -24.77
CA LEU A 59 -8.03 5.54 -23.40
C LEU A 59 -9.22 5.81 -22.48
N GLN A 60 -9.82 4.74 -21.97
CA GLN A 60 -10.92 4.83 -21.00
C GLN A 60 -10.36 5.19 -19.63
N MET A 61 -10.93 6.21 -18.97
CA MET A 61 -10.37 6.75 -17.73
C MET A 61 -11.39 6.93 -16.60
N ASP A 62 -10.98 6.51 -15.41
CA ASP A 62 -11.54 6.88 -14.12
C ASP A 62 -10.40 7.13 -13.13
N THR A 63 -10.03 8.39 -12.98
CA THR A 63 -8.87 8.78 -12.17
C THR A 63 -9.12 10.01 -11.31
N PRO A 64 -8.75 9.96 -10.01
CA PRO A 64 -8.73 11.15 -9.16
C PRO A 64 -7.52 12.06 -9.43
N GLY A 65 -6.53 11.63 -10.21
CA GLY A 65 -5.25 12.31 -10.37
C GLY A 65 -4.06 11.42 -10.08
N GLY A 66 -2.88 12.02 -9.89
CA GLY A 66 -1.66 11.30 -9.55
C GLY A 66 -0.41 12.15 -9.71
N LEU A 67 0.73 11.50 -9.89
CA LEU A 67 2.04 12.16 -9.98
C LEU A 67 2.19 12.96 -11.28
N ASP A 68 2.69 14.20 -11.18
CA ASP A 68 2.97 15.06 -12.34
C ASP A 68 3.92 14.39 -13.34
N THR A 69 4.97 13.70 -12.86
CA THR A 69 5.93 12.98 -13.70
C THR A 69 5.25 11.88 -14.54
N SER A 70 4.40 11.07 -13.92
CA SER A 70 3.66 9.98 -14.59
C SER A 70 2.64 10.53 -15.58
N MET A 71 1.97 11.63 -15.22
CA MET A 71 1.04 12.34 -16.10
C MET A 71 1.74 12.90 -17.35
N ARG A 72 2.90 13.56 -17.18
CA ARG A 72 3.70 14.08 -18.30
C ARG A 72 4.25 12.97 -19.18
N ASP A 73 4.66 11.85 -18.60
CA ASP A 73 5.11 10.68 -19.36
C ASP A 73 3.99 10.10 -20.25
N ILE A 74 2.78 9.98 -19.72
CA ILE A 74 1.61 9.54 -20.49
C ILE A 74 1.32 10.54 -21.62
N ILE A 75 1.30 11.84 -21.32
CA ILE A 75 1.01 12.87 -22.33
C ILE A 75 2.06 12.86 -23.45
N ARG A 76 3.35 12.77 -23.11
CA ARG A 76 4.42 12.63 -24.11
C ARG A 76 4.21 11.41 -25.00
N ALA A 77 3.82 10.28 -24.42
CA ALA A 77 3.52 9.07 -25.18
C ALA A 77 2.31 9.26 -26.11
N ILE A 78 1.24 9.92 -25.66
CA ILE A 78 0.07 10.24 -26.49
C ILE A 78 0.46 11.17 -27.66
N LEU A 79 1.25 12.20 -27.39
CA LEU A 79 1.68 13.18 -28.40
C LEU A 79 2.65 12.57 -29.43
N ALA A 80 3.46 11.59 -29.02
CA ALA A 80 4.38 10.86 -29.89
C ALA A 80 3.73 9.65 -30.60
N SER A 81 2.51 9.27 -30.22
CA SER A 81 1.83 8.09 -30.76
C SER A 81 1.54 8.24 -32.26
N PRO A 82 1.90 7.25 -33.10
CA PRO A 82 1.50 7.23 -34.51
C PRO A 82 0.03 6.84 -34.69
N VAL A 83 -0.60 6.26 -33.66
CA VAL A 83 -2.02 5.89 -33.65
C VAL A 83 -2.81 6.98 -32.91
N PRO A 84 -3.94 7.48 -33.44
CA PRO A 84 -4.73 8.48 -32.74
C PRO A 84 -5.34 7.92 -31.45
N VAL A 85 -5.43 8.79 -30.44
CA VAL A 85 -5.89 8.44 -29.09
C VAL A 85 -7.17 9.21 -28.77
N ALA A 86 -8.24 8.49 -28.46
CA ALA A 86 -9.49 9.02 -27.94
C ALA A 86 -9.55 8.83 -26.42
N GLY A 87 -9.47 9.92 -25.65
CA GLY A 87 -9.70 9.89 -24.21
C GLY A 87 -11.20 9.80 -23.92
N PHE A 88 -11.60 8.86 -23.07
CA PHE A 88 -13.00 8.62 -22.74
C PHE A 88 -13.20 8.50 -21.23
N VAL A 89 -13.84 9.50 -20.62
CA VAL A 89 -14.17 9.45 -19.18
C VAL A 89 -15.41 8.59 -18.98
N ALA A 90 -15.24 7.41 -18.41
CA ALA A 90 -16.28 6.39 -18.27
C ALA A 90 -15.86 5.30 -17.27
N PRO A 91 -16.81 4.57 -16.66
CA PRO A 91 -18.27 4.58 -16.87
C PRO A 91 -18.98 5.80 -16.24
N PRO A 92 -20.32 5.93 -16.33
CA PRO A 92 -21.05 6.91 -15.52
C PRO A 92 -20.64 6.89 -14.04
N GLY A 93 -20.40 8.06 -13.45
CA GLY A 93 -19.84 8.21 -12.11
C GLY A 93 -18.30 8.31 -12.06
N ALA A 94 -17.60 7.96 -13.16
CA ALA A 94 -16.17 8.16 -13.28
C ALA A 94 -15.78 9.64 -13.36
N ARG A 95 -14.48 9.89 -13.19
CA ARG A 95 -13.91 11.24 -13.26
C ARG A 95 -12.56 11.26 -13.98
N ALA A 96 -12.24 12.42 -14.55
CA ALA A 96 -10.91 12.75 -15.05
C ALA A 96 -10.36 13.96 -14.28
N ALA A 97 -10.13 13.78 -12.98
CA ALA A 97 -9.66 14.85 -12.11
C ALA A 97 -8.13 14.98 -12.16
N SER A 98 -7.64 16.18 -11.86
CA SER A 98 -6.21 16.48 -11.75
C SER A 98 -5.43 16.00 -12.99
N ALA A 99 -4.49 15.07 -12.84
CA ALA A 99 -3.73 14.47 -13.95
C ALA A 99 -4.62 13.98 -15.11
N GLY A 100 -5.81 13.44 -14.81
CA GLY A 100 -6.77 12.99 -15.83
C GLY A 100 -7.22 14.10 -16.77
N THR A 101 -7.37 15.33 -16.27
CA THR A 101 -7.74 16.49 -17.10
C THR A 101 -6.67 16.78 -18.14
N TYR A 102 -5.38 16.78 -17.76
CA TYR A 102 -4.28 17.00 -18.70
C TYR A 102 -4.18 15.88 -19.75
N ILE A 103 -4.36 14.63 -19.33
CA ILE A 103 -4.34 13.46 -20.23
C ILE A 103 -5.49 13.53 -21.24
N LEU A 104 -6.69 13.91 -20.80
CA LEU A 104 -7.83 14.13 -21.69
C LEU A 104 -7.55 15.30 -22.66
N TYR A 105 -6.98 16.40 -22.19
CA TYR A 105 -6.59 17.55 -23.01
C TYR A 105 -5.54 17.21 -24.07
N ALA A 106 -4.62 16.29 -23.78
CA ALA A 106 -3.63 15.82 -24.74
C ALA A 106 -4.20 14.90 -25.83
N SER A 107 -5.34 14.26 -25.56
CA SER A 107 -5.95 13.27 -26.45
C SER A 107 -6.43 13.89 -27.77
N HIS A 108 -6.41 13.12 -28.85
CA HIS A 108 -6.84 13.57 -30.18
C HIS A 108 -8.35 13.80 -30.24
N VAL A 109 -9.10 12.92 -29.56
CA VAL A 109 -10.54 13.05 -29.33
C VAL A 109 -10.78 12.97 -27.82
N ALA A 110 -11.65 13.81 -27.28
CA ALA A 110 -12.02 13.84 -25.87
C ALA A 110 -13.52 13.62 -25.72
N ALA A 111 -13.91 12.57 -25.01
CA ALA A 111 -15.30 12.20 -24.83
C ALA A 111 -15.61 11.87 -23.37
N MET A 112 -16.87 12.02 -22.99
CA MET A 112 -17.33 11.76 -21.62
C MET A 112 -18.67 11.02 -21.60
N ALA A 113 -18.80 10.06 -20.69
CA ALA A 113 -20.08 9.44 -20.39
C ALA A 113 -20.99 10.38 -19.58
N PRO A 114 -22.32 10.30 -19.73
CA PRO A 114 -23.24 11.04 -18.87
C PRO A 114 -22.97 10.75 -17.39
N GLY A 115 -23.07 11.77 -16.54
CA GLY A 115 -22.83 11.64 -15.10
C GLY A 115 -21.35 11.57 -14.69
N THR A 116 -20.41 11.86 -15.60
CA THR A 116 -18.98 12.00 -15.29
C THR A 116 -18.58 13.47 -15.13
N ASN A 117 -17.39 13.70 -14.57
CA ASN A 117 -16.81 15.04 -14.40
C ASN A 117 -15.31 15.10 -14.73
N LEU A 118 -14.80 16.31 -14.96
CA LEU A 118 -13.37 16.60 -15.11
C LEU A 118 -13.01 17.93 -14.43
N GLY A 119 -11.71 18.19 -14.24
CA GLY A 119 -11.18 19.43 -13.67
C GLY A 119 -10.36 19.19 -12.40
N ALA A 120 -10.41 20.14 -11.46
CA ALA A 120 -9.59 20.12 -10.23
C ALA A 120 -8.10 19.84 -10.53
N ALA A 121 -7.54 20.64 -11.44
CA ALA A 121 -6.22 20.46 -12.06
C ALA A 121 -5.09 21.25 -11.37
N THR A 122 -5.36 21.78 -10.18
CA THR A 122 -4.39 22.54 -9.38
C THR A 122 -3.26 21.62 -8.88
N PRO A 123 -1.98 21.97 -9.12
CA PRO A 123 -0.87 21.20 -8.58
C PRO A 123 -0.79 21.39 -7.06
N ILE A 124 -0.60 20.28 -6.36
CA ILE A 124 -0.38 20.25 -4.91
C ILE A 124 1.06 19.81 -4.63
N ALA A 125 1.73 20.51 -3.72
CA ALA A 125 3.10 20.20 -3.34
C ALA A 125 3.12 19.04 -2.34
N LEU A 126 4.01 18.08 -2.60
CA LEU A 126 4.20 16.88 -1.80
C LEU A 126 4.86 17.18 -0.45
N GLY A 127 4.32 16.62 0.62
CA GLY A 127 4.90 16.59 1.97
C GLY A 127 4.54 17.78 2.85
N ARG A 128 3.56 18.62 2.49
CA ARG A 128 3.10 19.70 3.36
C ARG A 128 1.80 19.29 4.06
N PRO A 129 1.70 19.39 5.40
CA PRO A 129 0.46 19.06 6.08
C PRO A 129 -0.71 19.91 5.57
N PRO A 130 -1.92 19.35 5.46
CA PRO A 130 -3.10 20.09 5.05
C PRO A 130 -3.29 21.25 6.02
N ASP A 131 -3.24 22.46 5.45
CA ASP A 131 -3.27 23.68 6.24
C ASP A 131 -4.64 23.78 6.93
N LYS A 132 -4.65 23.83 8.26
CA LYS A 132 -5.85 24.17 9.03
C LYS A 132 -6.11 25.67 8.87
N GLY A 133 -6.67 26.05 7.73
CA GLY A 133 -7.40 27.30 7.45
C GLY A 133 -7.08 28.52 8.32
N THR A 134 -5.86 29.06 8.25
CA THR A 134 -5.51 30.36 8.87
C THR A 134 -5.05 31.43 7.87
N GLY A 135 -5.19 31.21 6.56
CA GLY A 135 -4.86 32.23 5.56
C GLY A 135 -6.08 32.68 4.78
N ASP A 136 -6.52 33.93 5.00
CA ASP A 136 -7.52 34.73 4.25
C ASP A 136 -8.21 33.98 3.10
N ASP A 137 -9.22 33.18 3.45
CA ASP A 137 -10.19 32.63 2.50
C ASP A 137 -11.03 33.81 1.98
N GLN A 138 -10.57 34.48 0.91
CA GLN A 138 -11.41 35.45 0.20
C GLN A 138 -12.48 34.69 -0.57
N THR A 139 -13.67 34.63 0.02
CA THR A 139 -14.89 34.13 -0.62
C THR A 139 -15.34 35.11 -1.70
N ASN A 140 -15.40 34.64 -2.95
CA ASN A 140 -16.10 35.36 -4.01
C ASN A 140 -17.63 35.21 -3.78
N PRO A 141 -18.49 36.10 -4.32
CA PRO A 141 -19.95 36.03 -4.16
C PRO A 141 -20.61 34.73 -4.63
N GLU A 142 -19.86 33.86 -5.34
CA GLU A 142 -20.31 32.58 -5.89
C GLU A 142 -19.92 31.36 -5.03
N GLY A 143 -19.31 31.54 -3.86
CA GLY A 143 -19.06 30.44 -2.90
C GLY A 143 -17.88 29.51 -3.20
N ASN A 144 -17.10 29.78 -4.26
CA ASN A 144 -15.85 29.06 -4.53
C ASN A 144 -14.70 29.61 -3.67
N LYS A 145 -14.01 28.73 -2.94
CA LYS A 145 -12.80 29.04 -2.17
C LYS A 145 -11.62 29.18 -3.14
N ARG A 146 -11.13 30.41 -3.34
CA ARG A 146 -9.86 30.65 -4.04
C ARG A 146 -8.71 30.31 -3.10
N GLN A 147 -7.99 29.24 -3.36
CA GLN A 147 -6.66 29.05 -2.76
C GLN A 147 -5.67 29.91 -3.56
N ALA A 148 -5.42 31.13 -3.08
CA ALA A 148 -4.34 31.94 -3.62
C ALA A 148 -2.99 31.24 -3.33
N PRO A 149 -2.04 31.16 -4.29
CA PRO A 149 -0.72 30.61 -4.04
C PRO A 149 -0.03 31.40 -2.92
N ARG A 150 0.40 30.74 -1.85
CA ARG A 150 0.94 31.39 -0.63
C ARG A 150 2.46 31.53 -0.68
N SER A 151 3.13 30.83 -1.60
CA SER A 151 4.58 30.89 -1.78
C SER A 151 4.99 31.18 -3.24
N PRO A 152 6.21 31.73 -3.46
CA PRO A 152 6.78 31.88 -4.81
C PRO A 152 6.90 30.54 -5.56
N GLU A 153 7.16 29.44 -4.86
CA GLU A 153 7.26 28.09 -5.44
C GLU A 153 5.91 27.57 -5.92
N GLU A 154 4.85 27.73 -5.13
CA GLU A 154 3.48 27.39 -5.55
C GLU A 154 3.02 28.25 -6.72
N THR A 155 3.31 29.54 -6.68
CA THR A 155 3.03 30.45 -7.80
C THR A 155 3.71 29.95 -9.09
N LYS A 156 4.97 29.52 -8.99
CA LYS A 156 5.72 28.98 -10.12
C LYS A 156 5.11 27.66 -10.62
N ALA A 157 4.76 26.74 -9.73
CA ALA A 157 4.14 25.47 -10.09
C ALA A 157 2.78 25.67 -10.75
N VAL A 158 1.93 26.56 -10.20
CA VAL A 158 0.63 26.91 -10.80
C VAL A 158 0.81 27.56 -12.17
N ASN A 159 1.75 28.49 -12.33
CA ASN A 159 1.98 29.14 -13.61
C ASN A 159 2.53 28.17 -14.67
N ASP A 160 3.41 27.24 -14.30
CA ASP A 160 3.88 26.17 -15.19
C ASP A 160 2.72 25.25 -15.61
N ALA A 161 1.90 24.83 -14.64
CA ALA A 161 0.73 24.00 -14.87
C ALA A 161 -0.31 24.68 -15.79
N VAL A 162 -0.57 25.98 -15.59
CA VAL A 162 -1.43 26.79 -16.47
C VAL A 162 -0.85 26.86 -17.88
N ALA A 163 0.44 27.18 -18.03
CA ALA A 163 1.07 27.23 -19.34
C ALA A 163 0.99 25.88 -20.06
N TYR A 164 1.19 24.79 -19.32
CA TYR A 164 1.15 23.43 -19.85
C TYR A 164 -0.25 23.03 -20.35
N ILE A 165 -1.30 23.20 -19.52
CA ILE A 165 -2.65 22.82 -19.92
C ILE A 165 -3.19 23.71 -21.04
N ARG A 166 -2.87 25.01 -21.03
CA ARG A 166 -3.23 25.94 -22.12
C ARG A 166 -2.57 25.52 -23.43
N GLY A 167 -1.29 25.15 -23.40
CA GLY A 167 -0.60 24.63 -24.59
C GLY A 167 -1.26 23.36 -25.15
N LEU A 168 -1.70 22.43 -24.29
CA LEU A 168 -2.46 21.25 -24.73
C LEU A 168 -3.84 21.62 -25.29
N ALA A 169 -4.50 22.61 -24.68
CA ALA A 169 -5.78 23.12 -25.14
C ALA A 169 -5.67 23.71 -26.55
N GLU A 170 -4.70 24.61 -26.76
CA GLU A 170 -4.42 25.25 -28.05
C GLU A 170 -4.03 24.22 -29.11
N LEU A 171 -3.18 23.25 -28.76
CA LEU A 171 -2.78 22.16 -29.65
C LEU A 171 -3.97 21.35 -30.18
N ARG A 172 -5.04 21.23 -29.39
CA ARG A 172 -6.22 20.42 -29.71
C ARG A 172 -7.48 21.25 -30.01
N GLY A 173 -7.36 22.57 -30.05
CA GLY A 173 -8.51 23.48 -30.28
C GLY A 173 -9.57 23.40 -29.18
N ARG A 174 -9.18 23.15 -27.93
CA ARG A 174 -10.06 23.10 -26.75
C ARG A 174 -10.03 24.41 -25.99
N ASN A 175 -11.02 24.63 -25.14
CA ASN A 175 -11.14 25.85 -24.34
C ASN A 175 -9.97 26.00 -23.35
N ALA A 176 -9.05 26.90 -23.70
CA ALA A 176 -7.84 27.20 -22.92
C ALA A 176 -8.15 28.04 -21.67
N ASP A 177 -9.16 28.90 -21.72
CA ASP A 177 -9.53 29.76 -20.59
C ASP A 177 -10.19 28.95 -19.47
N TRP A 178 -11.04 27.98 -19.82
CA TRP A 178 -11.52 27.01 -18.85
C TRP A 178 -10.38 26.15 -18.32
N ALA A 179 -9.46 25.70 -19.18
CA ALA A 179 -8.31 24.90 -18.76
C ALA A 179 -7.46 25.63 -17.70
N GLU A 180 -7.26 26.94 -17.87
CA GLU A 180 -6.60 27.77 -16.86
C GLU A 180 -7.40 27.85 -15.55
N ARG A 181 -8.72 28.06 -15.60
CA ARG A 181 -9.58 28.04 -14.40
C ARG A 181 -9.55 26.70 -13.67
N ALA A 182 -9.47 25.58 -14.40
CA ALA A 182 -9.33 24.25 -13.80
C ALA A 182 -8.07 24.14 -12.94
N VAL A 183 -7.01 24.88 -13.28
CA VAL A 183 -5.74 24.92 -12.53
C VAL A 183 -5.74 25.99 -11.44
N ARG A 184 -6.12 27.23 -11.75
CA ARG A 184 -6.05 28.35 -10.79
C ARG A 184 -7.15 28.33 -9.73
N GLU A 185 -8.33 27.82 -10.09
CA GLU A 185 -9.53 27.88 -9.25
C GLU A 185 -10.05 26.50 -8.86
N ALA A 186 -9.30 25.44 -9.19
CA ALA A 186 -9.72 24.05 -9.03
C ALA A 186 -11.11 23.76 -9.67
N ALA A 187 -11.46 24.50 -10.72
CA ALA A 187 -12.77 24.40 -11.35
C ALA A 187 -13.02 22.99 -11.90
N SER A 188 -14.27 22.52 -11.80
CA SER A 188 -14.70 21.22 -12.32
C SER A 188 -15.98 21.38 -13.15
N LEU A 189 -16.14 20.56 -14.19
CA LEU A 189 -17.33 20.52 -15.02
C LEU A 189 -17.94 19.12 -15.07
N SER A 190 -19.27 19.07 -15.17
CA SER A 190 -19.98 17.88 -15.61
C SER A 190 -19.80 17.66 -17.12
N ALA A 191 -20.00 16.43 -17.59
CA ALA A 191 -19.94 16.10 -19.03
C ALA A 191 -20.76 17.07 -19.92
N THR A 192 -21.96 17.45 -19.48
CA THR A 192 -22.84 18.36 -20.23
C THR A 192 -22.28 19.77 -20.32
N ALA A 193 -21.69 20.28 -19.23
CA ALA A 193 -21.08 21.60 -19.23
C ALA A 193 -19.76 21.61 -19.99
N ALA A 194 -18.97 20.54 -19.88
CA ALA A 194 -17.73 20.36 -20.63
C ALA A 194 -17.97 20.37 -22.15
N LEU A 195 -19.04 19.74 -22.62
CA LEU A 195 -19.40 19.80 -24.05
C LEU A 195 -19.77 21.23 -24.47
N ARG A 196 -20.58 21.91 -23.65
CA ARG A 196 -21.04 23.29 -23.93
C ARG A 196 -19.88 24.29 -23.96
N GLU A 197 -18.91 24.14 -23.07
CA GLU A 197 -17.72 24.99 -22.99
C GLU A 197 -16.60 24.56 -23.94
N HIS A 198 -16.83 23.58 -24.83
CA HIS A 198 -15.83 23.10 -25.80
C HIS A 198 -14.53 22.57 -25.13
N VAL A 199 -14.72 21.93 -23.97
CA VAL A 199 -13.67 21.22 -23.23
C VAL A 199 -13.53 19.79 -23.75
N ILE A 200 -14.64 19.20 -24.20
CA ILE A 200 -14.69 17.88 -24.83
C ILE A 200 -15.36 17.97 -26.20
N ASP A 201 -15.16 16.94 -27.01
CA ASP A 201 -15.66 16.83 -28.36
C ASP A 201 -17.11 16.34 -28.43
N PHE A 202 -17.49 15.36 -27.61
CA PHE A 202 -18.85 14.85 -27.52
C PHE A 202 -19.11 14.02 -26.25
N MET A 203 -20.39 13.84 -25.92
CA MET A 203 -20.83 12.89 -24.90
C MET A 203 -21.30 11.59 -25.53
N VAL A 204 -20.88 10.46 -24.97
CA VAL A 204 -21.16 9.10 -25.48
C VAL A 204 -21.32 8.13 -24.32
N ALA A 205 -22.22 7.15 -24.43
CA ALA A 205 -22.49 6.23 -23.33
C ALA A 205 -21.52 5.04 -23.27
N SER A 206 -20.98 4.65 -24.42
CA SER A 206 -20.13 3.46 -24.56
C SER A 206 -18.96 3.67 -25.52
N PRO A 207 -17.93 2.80 -25.51
CA PRO A 207 -16.87 2.81 -26.51
C PRO A 207 -17.40 2.62 -27.94
N ALA A 208 -18.48 1.85 -28.14
CA ALA A 208 -19.09 1.68 -29.45
C ALA A 208 -19.70 3.00 -29.97
N ASP A 209 -20.38 3.75 -29.10
CA ASP A 209 -20.92 5.07 -29.45
C ASP A 209 -19.80 6.09 -29.74
N LEU A 210 -18.69 6.00 -29.00
CA LEU A 210 -17.49 6.79 -29.25
C LEU A 210 -16.94 6.53 -30.64
N LEU A 211 -16.82 5.27 -31.05
CA LEU A 211 -16.38 4.91 -32.40
C LEU A 211 -17.36 5.45 -33.45
N ALA A 212 -18.67 5.32 -33.23
CA ALA A 212 -19.66 5.85 -34.15
C ALA A 212 -19.56 7.38 -34.33
N GLN A 213 -19.42 8.13 -33.24
CA GLN A 213 -19.29 9.60 -33.27
C GLN A 213 -17.92 10.09 -33.77
N ALA A 214 -16.88 9.28 -33.62
CA ALA A 214 -15.55 9.59 -34.13
C ALA A 214 -15.42 9.36 -35.65
N GLN A 215 -16.36 8.63 -36.28
CA GLN A 215 -16.27 8.27 -37.70
C GLN A 215 -16.13 9.50 -38.60
N GLY A 216 -15.11 9.48 -39.45
CA GLY A 216 -14.86 10.50 -40.45
C GLY A 216 -14.30 11.81 -39.91
N ARG A 217 -14.06 11.93 -38.59
CA ARG A 217 -13.38 13.10 -38.03
C ARG A 217 -11.93 13.15 -38.47
N VAL A 218 -11.43 14.36 -38.66
CA VAL A 218 -10.02 14.60 -38.97
C VAL A 218 -9.30 14.98 -37.69
N VAL A 219 -8.23 14.27 -37.36
CA VAL A 219 -7.36 14.54 -36.22
C VAL A 219 -5.93 14.73 -36.68
N ARG A 220 -5.19 15.63 -36.03
CA ARG A 220 -3.79 15.90 -36.37
C ARG A 220 -2.86 15.00 -35.58
N ILE A 221 -2.08 14.18 -36.30
CA ILE A 221 -1.05 13.28 -35.76
C ILE A 221 0.30 13.74 -36.29
N GLY A 222 1.19 14.20 -35.40
CA GLY A 222 2.41 14.88 -35.81
C GLY A 222 2.10 16.11 -36.67
N GLN A 223 2.49 16.07 -37.94
CA GLN A 223 2.21 17.12 -38.93
C GLN A 223 1.15 16.74 -39.97
N ALA A 224 0.58 15.53 -39.87
CA ALA A 224 -0.39 15.01 -40.82
C ALA A 224 -1.80 15.05 -40.26
N ASP A 225 -2.76 15.39 -41.12
CA ASP A 225 -4.18 15.31 -40.81
C ASP A 225 -4.69 13.91 -41.22
N VAL A 226 -5.17 13.14 -40.25
CA VAL A 226 -5.62 11.76 -40.41
C VAL A 226 -7.13 11.71 -40.22
N ARG A 227 -7.85 11.18 -41.20
CA ARG A 227 -9.29 10.93 -41.10
C ARG A 227 -9.54 9.60 -40.42
N LEU A 228 -10.27 9.63 -39.31
CA LEU A 228 -10.63 8.45 -38.54
C LEU A 228 -11.64 7.59 -39.31
N ASP A 229 -11.30 6.33 -39.54
CA ASP A 229 -12.22 5.33 -40.09
C ASP A 229 -12.50 4.25 -39.03
N THR A 230 -13.45 4.55 -38.16
CA THR A 230 -13.90 3.74 -37.04
C THR A 230 -15.05 2.78 -37.39
N ALA A 231 -15.56 2.80 -38.61
CA ALA A 231 -16.65 1.92 -39.06
C ALA A 231 -16.21 0.45 -39.02
N GLY A 232 -16.99 -0.39 -38.33
CA GLY A 232 -16.75 -1.84 -38.27
C GLY A 232 -15.47 -2.27 -37.56
N LEU A 233 -14.86 -1.40 -36.74
CA LEU A 233 -13.71 -1.80 -35.93
C LEU A 233 -14.14 -2.82 -34.86
N ALA A 234 -13.38 -3.90 -34.74
CA ALA A 234 -13.46 -4.75 -33.57
C ALA A 234 -12.80 -4.04 -32.38
N ILE A 235 -13.41 -4.16 -31.19
CA ILE A 235 -12.88 -3.58 -29.96
C ILE A 235 -12.06 -4.65 -29.26
N GLU A 236 -10.76 -4.40 -29.11
CA GLU A 236 -9.83 -5.31 -28.43
C GLU A 236 -9.32 -4.64 -27.15
N ALA A 237 -9.47 -5.31 -26.00
CA ALA A 237 -8.96 -4.80 -24.73
C ALA A 237 -7.50 -5.23 -24.54
N PHE A 238 -6.60 -4.27 -24.28
CA PHE A 238 -5.23 -4.59 -23.90
C PHE A 238 -5.14 -4.75 -22.38
N GLU A 239 -5.10 -5.98 -21.91
CA GLU A 239 -5.07 -6.28 -20.49
C GLU A 239 -3.68 -6.04 -19.87
N PRO A 240 -3.59 -5.57 -18.61
CA PRO A 240 -2.31 -5.44 -17.93
C PRO A 240 -1.61 -6.79 -17.73
N ASP A 241 -0.35 -6.87 -18.18
CA ASP A 241 0.54 -8.02 -17.96
C ASP A 241 0.79 -8.30 -16.47
N TRP A 242 1.23 -9.52 -16.15
CA TRP A 242 1.56 -9.95 -14.78
C TRP A 242 2.55 -9.00 -14.09
N ARG A 243 3.52 -8.45 -14.84
CA ARG A 243 4.52 -7.50 -14.32
C ARG A 243 3.86 -6.20 -13.91
N ILE A 244 2.92 -5.71 -14.70
CA ILE A 244 2.19 -4.47 -14.41
C ILE A 244 1.29 -4.70 -13.21
N ARG A 245 0.59 -5.85 -13.14
CA ARG A 245 -0.21 -6.24 -11.97
C ARG A 245 0.66 -6.29 -10.71
N LEU A 246 1.85 -6.90 -10.78
CA LEU A 246 2.80 -6.95 -9.67
C LEU A 246 3.27 -5.55 -9.27
N LEU A 247 3.63 -4.70 -10.23
CA LEU A 247 4.05 -3.32 -9.95
C LEU A 247 2.93 -2.52 -9.30
N SER A 248 1.70 -2.58 -9.84
CA SER A 248 0.53 -1.92 -9.27
C SER A 248 0.25 -2.37 -7.84
N VAL A 249 0.39 -3.66 -7.56
CA VAL A 249 0.27 -4.24 -6.21
C VAL A 249 1.36 -3.72 -5.27
N ILE A 250 2.62 -3.69 -5.71
CA ILE A 250 3.74 -3.20 -4.88
C ILE A 250 3.62 -1.69 -4.64
N THR A 251 3.11 -0.93 -5.61
CA THR A 251 2.90 0.51 -5.49
C THR A 251 1.60 0.88 -4.77
N ASP A 252 0.82 -0.09 -4.27
CA ASP A 252 -0.29 0.21 -3.37
C ASP A 252 0.27 0.57 -1.97
N PRO A 253 -0.05 1.75 -1.40
CA PRO A 253 0.47 2.17 -0.11
C PRO A 253 0.18 1.19 1.04
N ASN A 254 -0.98 0.52 1.04
CA ASN A 254 -1.32 -0.45 2.07
C ASN A 254 -0.44 -1.69 1.94
N ILE A 255 -0.23 -2.17 0.71
CA ILE A 255 0.60 -3.35 0.46
C ILE A 255 2.08 -3.04 0.74
N ALA A 256 2.56 -1.87 0.33
CA ALA A 256 3.89 -1.38 0.67
C ALA A 256 4.12 -1.37 2.19
N LEU A 257 3.13 -0.88 2.95
CA LEU A 257 3.18 -0.88 4.42
C LEU A 257 3.19 -2.30 5.01
N ILE A 258 2.35 -3.23 4.51
CA ILE A 258 2.36 -4.64 4.93
C ILE A 258 3.73 -5.26 4.68
N LEU A 259 4.26 -5.11 3.47
CA LEU A 259 5.55 -5.67 3.07
C LEU A 259 6.67 -5.14 3.97
N MET A 260 6.67 -3.83 4.26
CA MET A 260 7.63 -3.24 5.18
C MET A 260 7.45 -3.80 6.60
N MET A 261 6.22 -3.98 7.09
CA MET A 261 5.97 -4.49 8.43
C MET A 261 6.40 -5.96 8.58
N ILE A 262 6.02 -6.82 7.62
CA ILE A 262 6.53 -8.20 7.53
C ILE A 262 8.05 -8.19 7.43
N GLY A 263 8.60 -7.25 6.67
CA GLY A 263 10.04 -7.08 6.51
C GLY A 263 10.77 -6.82 7.81
N ILE A 264 10.31 -5.81 8.54
CA ILE A 264 10.82 -5.41 9.85
C ILE A 264 10.70 -6.55 10.86
N TYR A 265 9.50 -7.14 11.01
CA TYR A 265 9.28 -8.21 11.99
C TYR A 265 10.05 -9.49 11.64
N GLY A 266 10.16 -9.85 10.36
CA GLY A 266 10.94 -10.99 9.91
C GLY A 266 12.42 -10.88 10.29
N LEU A 267 13.00 -9.68 10.15
CA LEU A 267 14.36 -9.40 10.61
C LEU A 267 14.46 -9.47 12.14
N ILE A 268 13.51 -8.88 12.88
CA ILE A 268 13.48 -8.94 14.35
C ILE A 268 13.44 -10.40 14.84
N PHE A 269 12.61 -11.25 14.22
CA PHE A 269 12.50 -12.66 14.59
C PHE A 269 13.78 -13.46 14.29
N GLU A 270 14.48 -13.17 13.19
CA GLU A 270 15.79 -13.79 12.91
C GLU A 270 16.84 -13.43 13.97
N PHE A 271 16.87 -12.17 14.43
CA PHE A 271 17.75 -11.75 15.51
C PHE A 271 17.39 -12.40 16.86
N LEU A 272 16.10 -12.64 17.11
CA LEU A 272 15.61 -13.29 18.34
C LEU A 272 15.85 -14.81 18.38
N ALA A 273 15.76 -15.48 17.23
CA ALA A 273 15.92 -16.92 17.10
C ALA A 273 16.94 -17.25 15.99
N PRO A 274 18.24 -17.07 16.25
CA PRO A 274 19.27 -17.29 15.26
C PRO A 274 19.25 -18.74 14.77
N GLY A 275 19.33 -18.94 13.44
CA GLY A 275 19.60 -20.24 12.84
C GLY A 275 18.46 -20.86 12.03
N THR A 276 17.31 -20.18 11.92
CA THR A 276 16.25 -20.62 10.99
C THR A 276 16.39 -20.00 9.60
N PHE A 277 17.03 -18.83 9.44
CA PHE A 277 17.27 -18.06 8.20
C PHE A 277 16.03 -17.69 7.38
N LEU A 278 14.91 -18.41 7.57
CA LEU A 278 13.65 -18.27 6.87
C LEU A 278 12.94 -16.95 7.21
N PRO A 279 12.72 -16.57 8.49
CA PRO A 279 12.08 -15.30 8.80
C PRO A 279 12.97 -14.12 8.39
N GLY A 280 14.30 -14.23 8.51
CA GLY A 280 15.23 -13.20 8.07
C GLY A 280 15.23 -12.99 6.56
N THR A 281 15.21 -14.07 5.78
CA THR A 281 15.21 -13.99 4.30
C THR A 281 13.89 -13.45 3.77
N ILE A 282 12.75 -13.97 4.26
CA ILE A 282 11.42 -13.45 3.90
C ILE A 282 11.31 -11.99 4.32
N GLY A 283 11.78 -11.66 5.52
CA GLY A 283 11.83 -10.29 6.03
C GLY A 283 12.64 -9.37 5.12
N ALA A 284 13.86 -9.76 4.76
CA ALA A 284 14.72 -8.96 3.88
C ALA A 284 14.08 -8.72 2.49
N ILE A 285 13.48 -9.75 1.87
CA ILE A 285 12.80 -9.60 0.57
C ILE A 285 11.60 -8.66 0.69
N CYS A 286 10.74 -8.88 1.68
CA CYS A 286 9.57 -8.01 1.90
C CYS A 286 9.99 -6.57 2.21
N LEU A 287 11.04 -6.37 2.99
CA LEU A 287 11.57 -5.04 3.29
C LEU A 287 12.13 -4.35 2.04
N LEU A 288 12.90 -5.06 1.21
CA LEU A 288 13.43 -4.51 -0.05
C LEU A 288 12.31 -4.13 -1.03
N LEU A 289 11.27 -4.96 -1.15
CA LEU A 289 10.09 -4.64 -1.96
C LEU A 289 9.32 -3.43 -1.41
N GLY A 290 9.15 -3.34 -0.09
CA GLY A 290 8.56 -2.17 0.57
C GLY A 290 9.38 -0.91 0.33
N LEU A 291 10.71 -0.96 0.48
CA LEU A 291 11.60 0.17 0.22
C LEU A 291 11.57 0.60 -1.26
N TYR A 292 11.49 -0.35 -2.19
CA TYR A 292 11.28 -0.04 -3.61
C TYR A 292 9.95 0.68 -3.85
N ALA A 293 8.87 0.27 -3.18
CA ALA A 293 7.60 0.97 -3.24
C ALA A 293 7.71 2.41 -2.69
N LEU A 294 8.40 2.61 -1.56
CA LEU A 294 8.66 3.94 -1.01
C LEU A 294 9.43 4.84 -1.99
N ALA A 295 10.32 4.29 -2.82
CA ALA A 295 11.05 5.06 -3.83
C ALA A 295 10.17 5.53 -5.00
N LEU A 296 9.06 4.81 -5.28
CA LEU A 296 8.09 5.15 -6.31
C LEU A 296 6.92 6.00 -5.78
N LEU A 297 6.73 6.00 -4.47
CA LEU A 297 5.62 6.65 -3.80
C LEU A 297 6.03 7.99 -3.17
N PRO A 298 5.06 8.89 -3.03
CA PRO A 298 5.25 10.15 -2.33
C PRO A 298 5.39 9.94 -0.81
N VAL A 299 6.62 9.82 -0.33
CA VAL A 299 6.90 9.50 1.09
C VAL A 299 7.34 10.71 1.90
N SER A 300 6.86 10.78 3.15
CA SER A 300 7.30 11.75 4.14
C SER A 300 8.52 11.26 4.90
N TYR A 301 9.61 12.04 4.88
CA TYR A 301 10.81 11.74 5.66
C TYR A 301 10.55 11.66 7.17
N ALA A 302 9.55 12.41 7.67
CA ALA A 302 9.15 12.33 9.07
C ALA A 302 8.53 10.96 9.41
N GLY A 303 7.68 10.44 8.52
CA GLY A 303 7.10 9.09 8.66
C GLY A 303 8.16 8.00 8.62
N VAL A 304 9.11 8.09 7.68
CA VAL A 304 10.27 7.18 7.60
C VAL A 304 11.09 7.23 8.90
N GLY A 305 11.41 8.44 9.39
CA GLY A 305 12.15 8.63 10.64
C GLY A 305 11.45 8.02 11.85
N LEU A 306 10.13 8.18 11.96
CA LEU A 306 9.32 7.57 13.02
C LEU A 306 9.30 6.05 12.94
N ILE A 307 9.26 5.48 11.74
CA ILE A 307 9.34 4.02 11.56
C ILE A 307 10.71 3.50 12.00
N VAL A 308 11.80 4.14 11.55
CA VAL A 308 13.16 3.76 11.95
C VAL A 308 13.34 3.86 13.48
N LEU A 309 12.84 4.94 14.09
CA LEU A 309 12.82 5.09 15.54
C LEU A 309 12.02 3.97 16.22
N GLY A 310 10.83 3.66 15.68
CA GLY A 310 9.98 2.60 16.19
C GLY A 310 10.65 1.23 16.19
N VAL A 311 11.29 0.86 15.07
CA VAL A 311 12.10 -0.36 14.96
C VAL A 311 13.24 -0.36 15.99
N GLY A 312 13.97 0.75 16.10
CA GLY A 312 15.08 0.87 17.07
C GLY A 312 14.63 0.67 18.52
N LEU A 313 13.49 1.26 18.90
CA LEU A 313 12.91 1.08 20.23
C LEU A 313 12.45 -0.36 20.48
N THR A 314 11.82 -1.01 19.49
CA THR A 314 11.43 -2.42 19.60
C THR A 314 12.64 -3.34 19.76
N VAL A 315 13.73 -3.10 19.01
CA VAL A 315 14.99 -3.87 19.14
C VAL A 315 15.67 -3.60 20.48
N ALA A 316 15.60 -2.37 21.00
CA ALA A 316 16.15 -2.02 22.30
C ALA A 316 15.41 -2.73 23.46
N GLU A 317 14.08 -2.86 23.38
CA GLU A 317 13.28 -3.63 24.36
C GLU A 317 13.74 -5.09 24.45
N VAL A 318 14.12 -5.71 23.32
CA VAL A 318 14.60 -7.10 23.27
C VAL A 318 15.91 -7.27 24.03
N HIS A 319 16.85 -6.34 23.88
CA HIS A 319 18.18 -6.43 24.52
C HIS A 319 18.15 -5.96 25.98
N SER A 320 17.29 -4.99 26.29
CA SER A 320 17.11 -4.44 27.63
C SER A 320 15.63 -4.43 27.97
N PRO A 321 15.08 -5.53 28.52
CA PRO A 321 13.66 -5.68 28.84
C PRO A 321 13.20 -4.58 29.82
N SER A 322 12.61 -3.52 29.29
CA SER A 322 12.27 -2.29 30.02
C SER A 322 10.84 -2.32 30.57
N PHE A 323 10.33 -3.53 30.83
CA PHE A 323 8.95 -3.80 31.21
C PHE A 323 7.91 -3.42 30.13
N GLY A 324 8.30 -3.48 28.85
CA GLY A 324 7.42 -3.19 27.72
C GLY A 324 7.29 -1.71 27.38
N ALA A 325 7.97 -0.80 28.09
CA ALA A 325 7.89 0.63 27.82
C ALA A 325 8.47 1.01 26.46
N LEU A 326 9.67 0.51 26.11
CA LEU A 326 10.27 0.71 24.78
C LEU A 326 9.48 -0.05 23.70
N GLY A 327 8.91 -1.22 24.03
CA GLY A 327 8.01 -1.97 23.14
C GLY A 327 6.76 -1.18 22.74
N ILE A 328 6.04 -0.63 23.71
CA ILE A 328 4.84 0.20 23.48
C ILE A 328 5.21 1.49 22.75
N GLY A 329 6.29 2.17 23.16
CA GLY A 329 6.78 3.37 22.48
C GLY A 329 7.18 3.10 21.03
N GLY A 330 7.85 1.98 20.78
CA GLY A 330 8.21 1.53 19.44
C GLY A 330 6.99 1.24 18.58
N GLY A 331 5.99 0.54 19.14
CA GLY A 331 4.72 0.28 18.47
C GLY A 331 3.95 1.55 18.11
N LEU A 332 3.86 2.51 19.04
CA LEU A 332 3.25 3.83 18.79
C LEU A 332 4.00 4.59 17.70
N ALA A 333 5.34 4.60 17.74
CA ALA A 333 6.15 5.26 16.72
C ALA A 333 5.97 4.61 15.33
N LEU A 334 5.83 3.28 15.25
CA LEU A 334 5.52 2.58 14.01
C LEU A 334 4.14 2.96 13.45
N VAL A 335 3.10 3.02 14.30
CA VAL A 335 1.74 3.39 13.88
C VAL A 335 1.67 4.85 13.44
N LEU A 336 2.26 5.77 14.21
CA LEU A 336 2.33 7.19 13.85
C LEU A 336 3.18 7.41 12.60
N GLY A 337 4.30 6.70 12.49
CA GLY A 337 5.16 6.73 11.32
C GLY A 337 4.42 6.24 10.08
N ALA A 338 3.70 5.12 10.16
CA ALA A 338 2.88 4.59 9.08
C ALA A 338 1.73 5.53 8.67
N ALA A 339 1.10 6.20 9.63
CA ALA A 339 0.03 7.17 9.37
C ALA A 339 0.54 8.43 8.65
N ILE A 340 1.80 8.82 8.88
CA ILE A 340 2.43 10.00 8.29
C ILE A 340 3.28 9.62 7.06
N LEU A 341 3.54 8.33 6.83
CA LEU A 341 4.51 7.83 5.84
C LEU A 341 4.16 8.24 4.42
N PHE A 342 2.89 8.13 4.05
CA PHE A 342 2.40 8.45 2.71
C PHE A 342 1.58 9.73 2.76
N ASP A 343 1.83 10.59 1.79
CA ASP A 343 1.10 11.85 1.69
C ASP A 343 -0.37 11.62 1.34
N THR A 344 -1.27 12.19 2.12
CA THR A 344 -2.73 12.04 1.97
C THR A 344 -3.33 12.99 0.93
N ASP A 345 -2.57 13.94 0.43
CA ASP A 345 -3.09 15.00 -0.43
C ASP A 345 -3.44 14.51 -1.85
N ILE A 346 -2.86 13.38 -2.29
CA ILE A 346 -3.20 12.74 -3.58
C ILE A 346 -4.19 11.60 -3.34
N PRO A 347 -5.46 11.72 -3.78
CA PRO A 347 -6.43 10.65 -3.58
C PRO A 347 -5.98 9.38 -4.33
N GLY A 348 -5.99 8.26 -3.62
CA GLY A 348 -5.51 6.97 -4.13
C GLY A 348 -4.08 6.58 -3.72
N PHE A 349 -3.31 7.49 -3.09
CA PHE A 349 -2.00 7.18 -2.48
C PHE A 349 -2.01 7.19 -0.94
N SER A 350 -3.18 7.26 -0.31
CA SER A 350 -3.34 7.19 1.15
C SER A 350 -3.47 5.76 1.68
N VAL A 351 -2.92 5.48 2.85
CA VAL A 351 -3.20 4.24 3.60
C VAL A 351 -4.60 4.31 4.20
N SER A 352 -5.34 3.21 4.14
CA SER A 352 -6.70 3.14 4.69
C SER A 352 -6.69 3.14 6.23
N TRP A 353 -7.57 3.94 6.85
CA TRP A 353 -7.71 3.98 8.32
C TRP A 353 -8.00 2.62 8.97
N PRO A 354 -8.86 1.74 8.40
CA PRO A 354 -9.06 0.40 8.93
C PRO A 354 -7.76 -0.41 8.97
N MET A 355 -6.88 -0.22 7.99
CA MET A 355 -5.60 -0.91 7.93
C MET A 355 -4.64 -0.45 9.02
N LEU A 356 -4.53 0.88 9.23
CA LEU A 356 -3.75 1.43 10.36
C LEU A 356 -4.30 0.93 11.70
N GLY A 357 -5.62 0.89 11.86
CA GLY A 357 -6.28 0.34 13.05
C GLY A 357 -5.96 -1.14 13.27
N ALA A 358 -6.02 -1.96 12.22
CA ALA A 358 -5.68 -3.38 12.30
C ALA A 358 -4.21 -3.59 12.72
N ILE A 359 -3.28 -2.85 12.12
CA ILE A 359 -1.85 -2.89 12.49
C ILE A 359 -1.67 -2.48 13.96
N ALA A 360 -2.29 -1.38 14.39
CA ALA A 360 -2.19 -0.91 15.77
C ALA A 360 -2.72 -1.94 16.77
N ILE A 361 -3.84 -2.63 16.44
CA ILE A 361 -4.40 -3.70 17.28
C ILE A 361 -3.44 -4.88 17.37
N VAL A 362 -2.88 -5.34 16.24
CA VAL A 362 -1.93 -6.47 16.23
C VAL A 362 -0.68 -6.15 17.05
N ILE A 363 -0.10 -4.96 16.87
CA ILE A 363 1.07 -4.50 17.62
C ILE A 363 0.77 -4.39 19.12
N SER A 364 -0.40 -3.84 19.47
CA SER A 364 -0.83 -3.71 20.88
C SER A 364 -1.06 -5.07 21.52
N ALA A 365 -1.72 -5.99 20.82
CA ALA A 365 -1.97 -7.35 21.28
C ALA A 365 -0.67 -8.13 21.51
N LEU A 366 0.29 -8.04 20.57
CA LEU A 366 1.60 -8.68 20.71
C LEU A 366 2.38 -8.10 21.90
N SER A 367 2.37 -6.78 22.06
CA SER A 367 3.04 -6.10 23.18
C SER A 367 2.43 -6.50 24.53
N LEU A 368 1.10 -6.55 24.62
CA LEU A 368 0.38 -7.00 25.81
C LEU A 368 0.65 -8.48 26.13
N LEU A 369 0.72 -9.34 25.12
CA LEU A 369 1.05 -10.75 25.29
C LEU A 369 2.47 -10.91 25.86
N ILE A 370 3.46 -10.19 25.32
CA ILE A 370 4.84 -10.22 25.81
C ILE A 370 4.90 -9.70 27.25
N ALA A 371 4.24 -8.57 27.55
CA ALA A 371 4.17 -8.03 28.90
C ALA A 371 3.51 -9.00 29.88
N PHE A 372 2.42 -9.65 29.46
CA PHE A 372 1.73 -10.68 30.24
C PHE A 372 2.67 -11.86 30.52
N LEU A 373 3.30 -12.45 29.49
CA LEU A 373 4.23 -13.57 29.64
C LEU A 373 5.44 -13.21 30.54
N ALA A 374 5.99 -12.00 30.40
CA ALA A 374 7.08 -11.52 31.23
C ALA A 374 6.66 -11.35 32.70
N PHE A 375 5.44 -10.81 32.94
CA PHE A 375 4.90 -10.67 34.29
C PHE A 375 4.59 -12.03 34.93
N THR A 376 4.04 -12.98 34.16
CA THR A 376 3.82 -14.35 34.63
C THR A 376 5.13 -15.09 34.88
N SER A 377 6.18 -14.84 34.08
CA SER A 377 7.51 -15.43 34.30
C SER A 377 8.17 -14.94 35.58
N ARG A 378 7.93 -13.70 36.00
CA ARG A 378 8.44 -13.15 37.27
C ARG A 378 7.70 -13.68 38.50
N ARG A 379 6.51 -14.27 38.32
CA ARG A 379 5.73 -14.92 39.39
C ARG A 379 6.05 -16.40 39.56
N ARG A 380 6.99 -16.95 38.79
CA ARG A 380 7.56 -18.25 39.08
C ARG A 380 8.66 -18.07 40.13
N ASP A 381 8.48 -18.70 41.27
CA ASP A 381 9.50 -18.78 42.31
C ASP A 381 10.82 -19.28 41.73
N VAL A 382 11.93 -18.71 42.19
CA VAL A 382 13.28 -18.99 41.71
C VAL A 382 13.56 -20.50 41.83
N ALA A 383 13.58 -21.20 40.70
CA ALA A 383 13.75 -22.66 40.64
C ALA A 383 15.22 -23.10 40.52
N THR A 384 16.19 -22.22 40.77
CA THR A 384 17.62 -22.55 40.78
C THR A 384 18.39 -21.76 41.83
N GLY A 385 19.07 -22.44 42.76
CA GLY A 385 20.02 -21.84 43.70
C GLY A 385 19.80 -22.21 45.16
N ALA A 386 20.80 -21.87 45.99
CA ALA A 386 21.03 -22.26 47.40
C ALA A 386 19.84 -22.28 48.37
N GLU A 387 18.76 -21.56 48.05
CA GLU A 387 17.56 -21.38 48.87
C GLU A 387 16.57 -22.54 48.77
N GLN A 388 16.62 -23.34 47.69
CA GLN A 388 15.77 -24.53 47.55
C GLN A 388 16.11 -25.62 48.59
N MET A 389 17.32 -25.59 49.15
CA MET A 389 17.71 -26.52 50.21
C MET A 389 16.98 -26.26 51.52
N ILE A 390 16.60 -25.00 51.79
CA ILE A 390 15.96 -24.60 53.05
C ILE A 390 14.49 -25.04 53.03
N GLY A 391 14.10 -25.86 54.00
CA GLY A 391 12.75 -26.42 54.12
C GLY A 391 12.60 -27.84 53.59
N LEU A 392 13.59 -28.38 52.88
CA LEU A 392 13.58 -29.77 52.43
C LEU A 392 13.82 -30.75 53.58
N SER A 393 13.17 -31.91 53.48
CA SER A 393 13.41 -33.05 54.36
C SER A 393 14.58 -33.90 53.85
N GLY A 394 15.35 -34.45 54.77
CA GLY A 394 16.47 -35.33 54.49
C GLY A 394 16.61 -36.41 55.57
N LYS A 395 17.57 -37.32 55.37
CA LYS A 395 17.90 -38.37 56.35
C LYS A 395 19.34 -38.31 56.77
N VAL A 396 19.59 -38.52 58.05
CA VAL A 396 20.95 -38.58 58.60
C VAL A 396 21.62 -39.88 58.14
N GLN A 397 22.79 -39.77 57.51
CA GLN A 397 23.58 -40.92 57.06
C GLN A 397 24.66 -41.30 58.08
N SER A 398 25.34 -40.31 58.66
CA SER A 398 26.37 -40.50 59.68
C SER A 398 26.48 -39.25 60.53
N TRP A 399 26.52 -39.39 61.85
CA TRP A 399 26.54 -38.26 62.77
C TRP A 399 27.56 -38.48 63.89
N GLU A 400 28.33 -37.44 64.21
CA GLU A 400 29.33 -37.47 65.28
C GLU A 400 29.32 -36.11 66.00
N ASP A 401 29.10 -36.14 67.30
CA ASP A 401 28.84 -34.97 68.15
C ASP A 401 27.69 -34.09 67.61
N MET A 402 28.03 -32.96 66.99
CA MET A 402 27.09 -31.93 66.50
C MET A 402 27.18 -31.75 64.98
N THR A 403 27.99 -32.55 64.29
CA THR A 403 28.18 -32.46 62.84
C THR A 403 28.10 -33.83 62.17
N GLY A 404 27.66 -33.87 60.92
CA GLY A 404 27.55 -35.14 60.21
C GLY A 404 27.27 -34.97 58.74
N TYR A 405 26.86 -36.06 58.12
CA TYR A 405 26.41 -36.09 56.73
C TYR A 405 24.94 -36.49 56.67
N VAL A 406 24.18 -35.74 55.89
CA VAL A 406 22.76 -35.98 55.60
C VAL A 406 22.57 -36.17 54.11
N ILE A 407 21.59 -36.96 53.73
CA ILE A 407 21.11 -37.04 52.35
C ILE A 407 19.90 -36.13 52.25
N ALA A 408 20.02 -35.04 51.49
CA ALA A 408 18.96 -34.09 51.22
C ALA A 408 18.88 -33.89 49.69
N HIS A 409 17.68 -33.98 49.13
CA HIS A 409 17.45 -33.87 47.68
C HIS A 409 18.28 -34.86 46.82
N GLY A 410 18.58 -36.04 47.36
CA GLY A 410 19.34 -37.11 46.67
C GLY A 410 20.87 -36.96 46.72
N GLU A 411 21.40 -35.90 47.34
CA GLU A 411 22.83 -35.63 47.44
C GLU A 411 23.33 -35.71 48.89
N ARG A 412 24.61 -36.05 49.08
CA ARG A 412 25.25 -36.09 50.40
C ARG A 412 25.80 -34.72 50.76
N TRP A 413 25.25 -34.14 51.82
CA TRP A 413 25.63 -32.82 52.34
C TRP A 413 26.25 -32.93 53.72
N ARG A 414 27.24 -32.08 54.00
CA ARG A 414 27.72 -31.87 55.37
C ARG A 414 26.67 -31.05 56.13
N ALA A 415 26.33 -31.45 57.35
CA ALA A 415 25.32 -30.77 58.14
C ALA A 415 25.76 -30.57 59.60
N ILE A 416 25.17 -29.57 60.24
CA ILE A 416 25.33 -29.23 61.65
C ILE A 416 23.93 -29.08 62.26
N ALA A 417 23.75 -29.61 63.46
CA ALA A 417 22.51 -29.46 64.22
C ALA A 417 22.80 -28.87 65.61
N ALA A 418 21.78 -28.25 66.21
CA ALA A 418 21.86 -27.75 67.59
C ALA A 418 21.57 -28.84 68.64
N GLU A 419 21.16 -30.03 68.19
CA GLU A 419 20.91 -31.21 69.00
C GLU A 419 21.64 -32.43 68.40
N PRO A 420 22.07 -33.42 69.21
CA PRO A 420 22.68 -34.64 68.69
C PRO A 420 21.64 -35.48 67.93
N LEU A 421 22.00 -35.87 66.70
CA LEU A 421 21.17 -36.68 65.82
C LEU A 421 21.75 -38.10 65.67
N SER A 422 20.89 -39.06 65.36
CA SER A 422 21.28 -40.44 65.10
C SER A 422 21.14 -40.80 63.62
N SER A 423 21.95 -41.75 63.15
CA SER A 423 21.80 -42.29 61.79
C SER A 423 20.39 -42.80 61.56
N GLY A 424 19.76 -42.36 60.47
CA GLY A 424 18.37 -42.69 60.12
C GLY A 424 17.32 -41.67 60.53
N ASP A 425 17.66 -40.67 61.37
CA ASP A 425 16.73 -39.61 61.76
C ASP A 425 16.28 -38.78 60.55
N GLU A 426 15.00 -38.42 60.52
CA GLU A 426 14.46 -37.45 59.57
C GLU A 426 14.74 -36.02 60.04
N ILE A 427 15.29 -35.22 59.15
CA ILE A 427 15.68 -33.84 59.41
C ILE A 427 15.01 -32.90 58.43
N LYS A 428 14.85 -31.64 58.86
CA LYS A 428 14.46 -30.54 58.00
C LYS A 428 15.60 -29.53 57.95
N VAL A 429 15.98 -29.12 56.75
CA VAL A 429 17.03 -28.12 56.56
C VAL A 429 16.49 -26.75 56.95
N THR A 430 17.11 -26.10 57.92
CA THR A 430 16.71 -24.79 58.46
C THR A 430 17.55 -23.65 57.90
N GLY A 431 18.75 -23.95 57.38
CA GLY A 431 19.63 -22.95 56.80
C GLY A 431 20.79 -23.58 56.04
N ARG A 432 21.59 -22.75 55.36
CA ARG A 432 22.83 -23.17 54.70
C ARG A 432 23.90 -22.11 54.87
N LYS A 433 25.08 -22.51 55.31
CA LYS A 433 26.31 -21.69 55.29
C LYS A 433 27.35 -22.34 54.39
N GLY A 434 27.55 -21.78 53.20
CA GLY A 434 28.47 -22.34 52.20
C GLY A 434 28.04 -23.74 51.75
N LEU A 435 28.92 -24.74 51.96
CA LEU A 435 28.66 -26.15 51.66
C LEU A 435 28.15 -26.96 52.87
N THR A 436 27.75 -26.28 53.96
CA THR A 436 27.26 -26.91 55.19
C THR A 436 25.80 -26.53 55.43
N LEU A 437 24.93 -27.53 55.63
CA LEU A 437 23.52 -27.35 55.97
C LEU A 437 23.33 -27.22 57.48
N GLU A 438 22.47 -26.30 57.91
CA GLU A 438 21.93 -26.29 59.26
C GLU A 438 20.64 -27.09 59.24
N VAL A 439 20.53 -28.09 60.13
CA VAL A 439 19.41 -29.04 60.14
C VAL A 439 18.84 -29.18 61.55
N ALA A 440 17.53 -29.42 61.64
CA ALA A 440 16.84 -29.73 62.90
C ALA A 440 16.07 -31.04 62.75
N ARG A 441 15.88 -31.79 63.84
CA ARG A 441 15.08 -33.02 63.80
C ARG A 441 13.64 -32.68 63.41
N GLN A 442 13.12 -33.40 62.42
CA GLN A 442 11.73 -33.27 62.02
C GLN A 442 10.86 -34.00 63.07
N ARG A 443 10.27 -33.25 64.00
CA ARG A 443 9.22 -33.80 64.87
C ARG A 443 8.00 -34.10 64.02
N GLN A 444 7.55 -35.35 63.98
CA GLN A 444 6.25 -35.69 63.42
C GLN A 444 5.18 -35.00 64.28
N GLU A 445 4.57 -33.93 63.74
CA GLU A 445 3.27 -33.48 64.23
C GLU A 445 2.28 -34.62 63.93
N ARG A 446 1.70 -35.17 65.01
CA ARG A 446 0.72 -36.24 64.96
C ARG A 446 -0.68 -35.68 64.79
#